data_AF-A0A7E4VHN5-F1
#
_entry.id   AF-A0A7E4VHN5-F1
#
_cell.length_a   1.000
_cell.length_b   1.000
_cell.length_c   1.000
_cell.angle_alpha   90.00
_cell.angle_beta   90.00
_cell.angle_gamma   90.00
#
_symmetry.space_group_name_H-M   'P 1'
#
loop_
_entity.id
_entity.type
_entity.pdbx_description
1 polymer ?
#
loop_
_entity_poly.entity_id
_entity_poly.type
_entity_poly.pdbx_seq_one_letter_code
_entity_poly.pdbx_strand_id
1 'polypeptide(L)'
;MAAATKRHNAVAGRLEKVLPRNEHTSIYINQAVPGIDSDLRPDITVIDEKTRIATIIDIAIPFESSKVAMEEARRRKKEKYAGIK
;
A
#
# COMPACT_ATOMS: atom_id res chain seq x y z
N MET A 1 -0.74 19.50 -9.31
CA MET A 1 -1.10 18.11 -8.97
C MET A 1 -2.56 17.85 -9.33
N ALA A 2 -2.84 16.73 -10.00
CA ALA A 2 -4.21 16.29 -10.31
C ALA A 2 -5.03 16.00 -9.04
N ALA A 3 -6.35 16.18 -9.09
CA ALA A 3 -7.24 15.98 -7.93
C ALA A 3 -7.17 14.56 -7.34
N ALA A 4 -6.95 13.54 -8.18
CA ALA A 4 -6.77 12.16 -7.77
C ALA A 4 -5.53 11.98 -6.87
N THR A 5 -4.39 12.59 -7.23
CA THR A 5 -3.15 12.56 -6.43
C THR A 5 -3.35 13.19 -5.06
N LYS A 6 -4.07 14.31 -4.97
CA LYS A 6 -4.36 14.95 -3.68
C LYS A 6 -5.20 14.06 -2.78
N ARG A 7 -6.22 13.40 -3.33
CA ARG A 7 -7.08 12.45 -2.58
C ARG A 7 -6.29 11.25 -2.11
N HIS A 8 -5.45 10.67 -2.98
CA HIS A 8 -4.58 9.56 -2.66
C HIS A 8 -3.64 9.91 -1.49
N ASN A 9 -2.89 11.01 -1.60
CA ASN A 9 -1.98 11.48 -0.54
C ASN A 9 -2.71 11.76 0.78
N ALA A 10 -3.92 12.31 0.72
CA ALA A 10 -4.73 12.56 1.92
C ALA A 10 -5.15 11.27 2.63
N VAL A 11 -5.48 10.20 1.88
CA VAL A 11 -5.79 8.89 2.45
C VAL A 11 -4.52 8.24 3.01
N ALA A 12 -3.42 8.25 2.25
CA ALA A 12 -2.14 7.70 2.67
C ALA A 12 -1.65 8.34 3.98
N GLY A 13 -1.67 9.67 4.06
CA GLY A 13 -1.24 10.39 5.26
C GLY A 13 -2.16 10.20 6.48
N ARG A 14 -3.42 9.80 6.28
CA ARG A 14 -4.30 9.39 7.40
C ARG A 14 -3.97 7.99 7.89
N LEU A 15 -3.74 7.06 6.96
CA LEU A 15 -3.36 5.69 7.30
C LEU A 15 -2.02 5.66 8.03
N GLU A 16 -1.01 6.37 7.55
CA GLU A 16 0.31 6.47 8.18
C GLU A 16 0.25 6.85 9.67
N LYS A 17 -0.67 7.77 10.04
CA LYS A 17 -0.83 8.24 11.41
C LYS A 17 -1.41 7.19 12.36
N VAL A 18 -2.09 6.19 11.84
CA VAL A 18 -2.75 5.14 12.63
C VAL A 18 -2.01 3.81 12.59
N LEU A 19 -0.93 3.70 11.80
CA LEU A 19 -0.14 2.48 11.74
C LEU A 19 0.49 2.17 13.10
N PRO A 20 0.56 0.89 13.49
CA PRO A 20 1.19 0.49 14.74
C PRO A 20 2.69 0.81 14.70
N ARG A 21 3.14 1.65 15.63
CA ARG A 21 4.56 1.96 15.83
C ARG A 21 5.00 1.32 17.14
N ASN A 22 5.49 0.10 17.05
CA ASN A 22 6.09 -0.63 18.17
C ASN A 22 7.50 -1.09 17.81
N GLU A 23 8.25 -1.55 18.80
CA GLU A 23 9.66 -1.97 18.66
C GLU A 23 9.89 -3.14 17.71
N HIS A 24 8.85 -3.85 17.28
CA HIS A 24 8.93 -4.99 16.36
C HIS A 24 8.30 -4.68 15.00
N THR A 25 7.90 -3.43 14.74
CA THR A 25 7.23 -3.06 13.50
C THR A 25 8.07 -2.12 12.66
N SER A 26 8.45 -2.59 11.48
CA SER A 26 9.12 -1.80 10.45
C SER A 26 8.08 -1.30 9.43
N ILE A 27 8.02 0.02 9.22
CA ILE A 27 7.08 0.66 8.28
C ILE A 27 7.85 1.28 7.12
N TYR A 28 7.50 0.88 5.90
CA TYR A 28 8.04 1.43 4.66
C TYR A 28 6.94 2.18 3.91
N ILE A 29 7.23 3.42 3.51
CA ILE A 29 6.26 4.27 2.79
C ILE A 29 6.87 4.67 1.45
N ASN A 30 6.12 4.45 0.36
CA ASN A 30 6.50 4.82 -1.01
C ASN A 30 7.91 4.39 -1.41
N GLN A 31 8.38 3.24 -0.95
CA GLN A 31 9.75 2.76 -1.19
C GLN A 31 9.79 1.25 -1.38
N ALA A 32 10.87 0.76 -1.98
CA ALA A 32 11.12 -0.67 -2.09
C ALA A 32 11.38 -1.24 -0.70
N VAL A 33 10.92 -2.46 -0.48
CA VAL A 33 11.08 -3.14 0.81
C VAL A 33 12.43 -3.87 0.80
N PRO A 34 13.34 -3.57 1.74
CA PRO A 34 14.63 -4.25 1.81
C PRO A 34 14.47 -5.77 1.93
N GLY A 35 15.27 -6.51 1.16
CA GLY A 35 15.26 -7.97 1.19
C GLY A 35 14.15 -8.63 0.36
N ILE A 36 13.28 -7.85 -0.29
CA ILE A 36 12.37 -8.37 -1.32
C ILE A 36 13.00 -8.14 -2.69
N ASP A 37 13.07 -9.20 -3.51
CA ASP A 37 13.55 -9.14 -4.90
C ASP A 37 12.48 -8.52 -5.81
N SER A 38 12.20 -7.23 -5.60
CA SER A 38 11.22 -6.48 -6.35
C SER A 38 11.49 -4.97 -6.27
N ASP A 39 11.48 -4.29 -7.42
CA ASP A 39 11.53 -2.83 -7.50
C ASP A 39 10.17 -2.16 -7.21
N LEU A 40 9.18 -2.94 -6.79
CA LEU A 40 7.87 -2.41 -6.44
C LEU A 40 7.96 -1.51 -5.21
N ARG A 41 7.29 -0.37 -5.31
CA ARG A 41 7.17 0.63 -4.24
C ARG A 41 5.71 0.73 -3.84
N PRO A 42 5.24 -0.08 -2.88
CA PRO A 42 3.89 0.06 -2.36
C PRO A 42 3.71 1.41 -1.66
N ASP A 43 2.46 1.87 -1.56
CA ASP A 43 2.15 3.07 -0.79
C ASP A 43 2.58 2.89 0.68
N ILE A 44 2.24 1.75 1.30
CA ILE A 44 2.61 1.39 2.67
C ILE A 44 2.92 -0.11 2.75
N THR A 45 4.03 -0.47 3.41
CA THR A 45 4.32 -1.83 3.86
C THR A 45 4.58 -1.82 5.36
N VAL A 46 3.97 -2.74 6.08
CA VAL A 46 4.18 -2.97 7.51
C VAL A 46 4.76 -4.37 7.69
N ILE A 47 5.93 -4.48 8.31
CA ILE A 47 6.55 -5.75 8.65
C ILE A 47 6.52 -5.90 10.16
N ASP A 48 5.86 -6.94 10.63
CA ASP A 48 5.97 -7.40 12.02
C ASP A 48 7.12 -8.41 12.09
N GLU A 49 8.22 -8.00 12.70
CA GLU A 49 9.45 -8.78 12.80
C GLU A 49 9.30 -9.97 13.75
N LYS A 50 8.36 -9.88 14.71
CA LYS A 50 8.09 -10.96 15.67
C LYS A 50 7.31 -12.09 15.01
N THR A 51 6.27 -11.76 14.26
CA THR A 51 5.44 -12.77 13.55
C THR A 51 5.97 -13.11 12.16
N ARG A 52 6.95 -12.33 11.66
CA ARG A 52 7.48 -12.41 10.28
C ARG A 52 6.39 -12.23 9.21
N ILE A 53 5.40 -11.39 9.51
CA ILE A 53 4.31 -11.08 8.59
C ILE A 53 4.56 -9.73 7.94
N ALA A 54 4.59 -9.71 6.60
CA ALA A 54 4.60 -8.49 5.80
C ALA A 54 3.19 -8.19 5.29
N THR A 55 2.68 -7.00 5.59
CA THR A 55 1.38 -6.51 5.12
C THR A 55 1.60 -5.36 4.15
N ILE A 56 1.22 -5.57 2.88
CA ILE A 56 1.25 -4.54 1.84
C ILE A 56 -0.12 -3.87 1.76
N ILE A 57 -0.14 -2.54 1.88
CA ILE A 57 -1.33 -1.70 1.77
C ILE A 57 -1.11 -0.73 0.61
N ASP A 58 -1.83 -0.95 -0.49
CA ASP A 58 -1.75 -0.10 -1.68
C ASP A 58 -3.09 0.56 -1.96
N ILE A 59 -3.10 1.89 -2.09
CA ILE A 59 -4.29 2.72 -2.18
C ILE A 59 -4.64 2.91 -3.67
N ALA A 60 -5.92 2.85 -3.97
CA ALA A 60 -6.47 3.15 -5.27
C ALA A 60 -7.61 4.16 -5.12
N ILE A 61 -7.56 5.24 -5.89
CA ILE A 61 -8.63 6.24 -5.98
C ILE A 61 -9.15 6.21 -7.43
N PRO A 62 -10.11 5.33 -7.76
CA PRO A 62 -10.70 5.32 -9.09
C PRO A 62 -11.43 6.65 -9.35
N PHE A 63 -11.50 7.06 -10.61
CA PHE A 63 -12.22 8.27 -11.01
C PHE A 63 -13.73 8.08 -10.81
N GLU A 64 -14.24 6.92 -11.21
CA GLU A 64 -15.63 6.52 -11.01
C GLU A 64 -15.82 5.84 -9.65
N SER A 65 -16.95 6.12 -8.99
CA SER A 65 -17.32 5.50 -7.72
C SER A 65 -18.20 4.26 -7.88
N SER A 66 -18.33 3.72 -9.09
CA SER A 66 -19.10 2.51 -9.34
C SER A 66 -18.44 1.31 -8.65
N LYS A 67 -19.25 0.35 -8.19
CA LYS A 67 -18.75 -0.90 -7.59
C LYS A 67 -17.78 -1.61 -8.54
N VAL A 68 -18.13 -1.65 -9.83
CA VAL A 68 -17.30 -2.26 -10.88
C VAL A 68 -15.93 -1.58 -10.97
N ALA A 69 -15.87 -0.24 -11.00
CA ALA A 69 -14.61 0.48 -11.04
C ALA A 69 -13.73 0.23 -9.80
N MET A 70 -14.34 0.12 -8.61
CA MET A 70 -13.63 -0.22 -7.39
C MET A 70 -13.07 -1.65 -7.41
N GLU A 71 -13.87 -2.62 -7.86
CA GLU A 71 -13.48 -4.03 -7.97
C GLU A 71 -12.36 -4.22 -8.99
N GLU A 72 -12.45 -3.55 -10.14
CA GLU A 72 -11.38 -3.55 -11.14
C GLU A 72 -10.10 -2.92 -10.62
N ALA A 73 -10.18 -1.76 -9.97
CA ALA A 73 -9.02 -1.11 -9.38
C ALA A 73 -8.33 -2.03 -8.35
N ARG A 74 -9.12 -2.71 -7.51
CA ARG A 74 -8.62 -3.70 -6.56
C ARG A 74 -7.97 -4.90 -7.26
N ARG A 75 -8.60 -5.44 -8.31
CA ARG A 75 -8.06 -6.58 -9.09
C ARG A 75 -6.69 -6.23 -9.68
N ARG A 76 -6.57 -5.08 -10.34
CA ARG A 76 -5.30 -4.62 -10.94
C ARG A 76 -4.19 -4.48 -9.91
N LYS A 77 -4.51 -3.99 -8.70
CA LYS A 77 -3.54 -3.92 -7.60
C LYS A 77 -3.12 -5.31 -7.12
N LYS A 78 -4.06 -6.26 -6.97
CA LYS A 78 -3.70 -7.65 -6.61
C LYS A 78 -2.80 -8.30 -7.67
N GLU A 79 -3.12 -8.13 -8.94
CA GLU A 79 -2.31 -8.65 -10.05
C GLU A 79 -0.90 -8.05 -10.06
N LYS A 80 -0.77 -6.73 -9.82
CA LYS A 80 0.52 -6.05 -9.70
C LYS A 80 1.45 -6.70 -8.67
N TYR A 81 0.89 -7.16 -7.54
CA TYR A 81 1.67 -7.76 -6.44
C TYR A 81 1.66 -9.30 -6.44
N ALA A 82 0.99 -9.95 -7.39
CA ALA A 82 0.85 -11.41 -7.42
C ALA A 82 2.18 -12.16 -7.59
N GLY A 83 3.20 -11.48 -8.13
CA GLY A 83 4.54 -12.04 -8.33
C GLY A 83 5.48 -11.91 -7.12
N ILE A 84 5.09 -11.20 -6.06
CA ILE A 84 5.90 -11.10 -4.84
C ILE A 84 5.86 -12.45 -4.11
N LYS A 85 7.04 -12.99 -3.81
CA LYS A 85 7.24 -14.24 -3.07
C LYS A 85 7.95 -13.98 -1.76
#